data_AF-A0A351NWF5-F1
#
_entry.id   AF-A0A351NWF5-F1
#
_cell.length_a   1.000
_cell.length_b   1.000
_cell.length_c   1.000
_cell.angle_alpha   90.00
_cell.angle_beta   90.00
_cell.angle_gamma   90.00
#
_symmetry.space_group_name_H-M   'P 1'
#
loop_
_entity.id
_entity.type
_entity.pdbx_description
1 polymer ?
#
loop_
_entity_poly.entity_id
_entity_poly.type
_entity_poly.pdbx_seq_one_letter_code
_entity_poly.pdbx_strand_id
1 'polypeptide(L)' 'LTEHIYDQDFDLDSNVIEVFIRRLRKKLDPENKFSLIETLRGQGYRLRNLEV' A
#
# COMPACT_ATOMS: atom_id res chain seq x y z
N LEU A 1 -25.15 14.83 -7.04
CA LEU A 1 -24.32 14.49 -8.23
C LEU A 1 -22.97 15.20 -8.13
N THR A 2 -22.06 14.75 -7.24
CA THR A 2 -20.62 15.07 -7.32
C THR A 2 -19.83 14.21 -6.31
N GLU A 3 -19.71 12.91 -6.58
CA GLU A 3 -18.91 11.94 -5.78
C GLU A 3 -17.68 11.44 -6.57
N HIS A 4 -16.99 12.32 -7.30
CA HIS A 4 -15.85 11.91 -8.15
C HIS A 4 -14.70 12.92 -8.13
N ILE A 5 -14.13 13.19 -6.95
CA ILE A 5 -12.85 13.93 -6.83
C ILE A 5 -11.89 13.09 -5.98
N TYR A 6 -11.65 11.84 -6.39
CA TYR A 6 -10.59 11.00 -5.80
C TYR A 6 -9.88 10.12 -6.84
N ASP A 7 -9.95 10.45 -8.13
CA ASP A 7 -9.37 9.62 -9.18
C ASP A 7 -8.06 10.18 -9.79
N GLN A 8 -7.67 11.43 -9.48
CA GLN A 8 -6.60 12.11 -10.24
C GLN A 8 -5.34 12.49 -9.46
N ASP A 9 -5.21 12.16 -8.17
CA ASP A 9 -4.00 12.50 -7.39
C ASP A 9 -3.11 11.29 -7.05
N PHE A 10 -3.41 10.10 -7.61
CA PHE A 10 -2.67 8.88 -7.27
C PHE A 10 -1.31 8.75 -7.98
N ASP A 11 -1.08 9.54 -9.03
CA ASP A 11 0.15 9.48 -9.85
C ASP A 11 1.30 10.30 -9.25
N LEU A 12 1.01 11.43 -8.60
CA LEU A 12 2.02 12.34 -8.07
C LEU A 12 2.69 11.80 -6.78
N ASP A 13 1.97 11.03 -5.98
CA ASP A 13 2.48 10.42 -4.74
C ASP A 13 2.95 8.98 -4.89
N SER A 14 2.82 8.34 -6.06
CA SER A 14 3.18 6.92 -6.22
C SER A 14 4.63 6.62 -5.79
N ASN A 15 5.58 7.51 -6.07
CA ASN A 15 6.97 7.37 -5.62
C ASN A 15 7.11 7.43 -4.09
N VAL A 16 6.39 8.35 -3.45
CA VAL A 16 6.39 8.54 -2.00
C VAL A 16 5.73 7.33 -1.34
N ILE A 17 4.55 6.93 -1.82
CA ILE A 17 3.82 5.75 -1.36
C ILE A 17 4.72 4.51 -1.45
N GLU A 18 5.47 4.32 -2.54
CA GLU A 18 6.35 3.16 -2.67
C GLU A 18 7.47 3.13 -1.62
N VAL A 19 8.06 4.30 -1.31
CA VAL A 19 9.06 4.44 -0.25
C VAL A 19 8.45 4.18 1.13
N PHE A 20 7.27 4.71 1.39
CA PHE A 20 6.54 4.49 2.64
C PHE A 20 6.16 3.02 2.81
N ILE A 21 5.61 2.37 1.79
CA ILE A 21 5.28 0.95 1.77
C ILE A 21 6.54 0.10 2.00
N ARG A 22 7.67 0.43 1.36
CA ARG A 22 8.96 -0.24 1.61
C ARG A 22 9.44 -0.11 3.05
N ARG A 23 9.35 1.10 3.63
CA ARG A 23 9.74 1.35 5.04
C ARG A 23 8.80 0.65 6.00
N LEU A 24 7.50 0.69 5.73
CA LEU A 24 6.46 0.06 6.53
C LEU A 24 6.59 -1.46 6.51
N ARG A 25 6.86 -2.05 5.34
CA ARG A 25 7.18 -3.48 5.21
C ARG A 25 8.36 -3.86 6.09
N LYS A 26 9.48 -3.14 6.02
CA LYS A 26 10.64 -3.39 6.88
C LYS A 26 10.35 -3.23 8.37
N LYS A 27 9.42 -2.34 8.74
CA LYS A 27 9.09 -2.06 10.13
C LYS A 27 8.10 -3.07 10.72
N LEU A 28 7.12 -3.51 9.93
CA LEU A 28 6.11 -4.49 10.33
C LEU A 28 6.61 -5.93 10.18
N ASP A 29 7.42 -6.20 9.16
CA ASP A 29 7.91 -7.54 8.82
C ASP A 29 9.36 -7.43 8.28
N PRO A 30 10.34 -7.18 9.16
CA PRO A 30 11.74 -7.01 8.76
C PRO A 30 12.32 -8.24 8.07
N GLU A 31 11.81 -9.42 8.40
CA GLU A 31 12.22 -10.70 7.81
C GLU A 31 11.39 -11.09 6.58
N ASN A 32 10.42 -10.26 6.19
CA ASN A 32 9.49 -10.50 5.08
C ASN A 32 8.81 -11.90 5.13
N LYS A 33 8.57 -12.41 6.35
CA LYS A 33 8.04 -13.77 6.60
C LYS A 33 6.53 -13.82 6.42
N PHE A 34 5.85 -12.73 6.70
CA PHE A 34 4.39 -12.67 6.78
C PHE A 34 3.77 -11.96 5.57
N SER A 35 4.57 -11.22 4.79
CA SER A 35 4.10 -10.52 3.58
C SER A 35 2.82 -9.71 3.84
N LEU A 36 2.82 -8.95 4.94
CA LEU A 36 1.66 -8.23 5.47
C LEU A 36 1.06 -7.20 4.50
N ILE A 37 1.85 -6.69 3.56
CA ILE A 37 1.40 -5.73 2.56
C ILE A 37 1.43 -6.39 1.19
N GLU A 38 0.26 -6.53 0.59
CA GLU A 38 0.05 -7.03 -0.77
C GLU A 38 -0.19 -5.87 -1.74
N THR A 39 0.49 -5.88 -2.88
CA THR A 39 0.30 -4.87 -3.93
C THR A 39 -0.66 -5.40 -4.98
N LEU A 40 -1.82 -4.78 -5.11
CA LEU A 40 -2.83 -5.09 -6.11
C LEU A 40 -2.69 -4.11 -7.28
N ARG A 41 -2.16 -4.61 -8.40
CA ARG A 41 -1.93 -3.80 -9.60
C ARG A 41 -3.25 -3.22 -10.10
N GLY A 42 -3.33 -1.89 -10.20
CA GLY A 42 -4.54 -1.15 -10.60
C GLY A 42 -5.57 -0.95 -9.49
N GLN A 43 -5.29 -1.38 -8.25
CA GLN A 43 -6.21 -1.21 -7.10
C GLN A 43 -5.52 -0.67 -5.83
N GLY A 44 -4.19 -0.67 -5.76
CA GLY A 44 -3.42 -0.11 -4.65
C GLY A 44 -2.78 -1.17 -3.75
N TYR A 45 -2.79 -0.97 -2.44
CA TYR A 45 -2.15 -1.85 -1.47
C TYR A 45 -3.17 -2.39 -0.47
N ARG A 46 -3.07 -3.67 -0.13
CA ARG A 46 -3.90 -4.33 0.87
C ARG A 46 -3.05 -4.79 2.04
N LEU A 47 -3.53 -4.53 3.25
CA LEU A 47 -2.97 -5.12 4.47
C LEU A 47 -3.62 -6.47 4.71
N ARG A 48 -2.82 -7.53 4.73
CA ARG A 48 -3.25 -8.87 5.11
C ARG A 48 -3.08 -9.01 6.61
N ASN A 49 -4.17 -9.28 7.32
CA ASN A 49 -4.09 -9.58 8.73
C ASN A 49 -3.52 -10.99 8.92
N LEU A 50 -2.58 -11.13 9.86
CA LEU A 50 -2.17 -12.44 10.35
C LEU A 50 -3.30 -12.95 11.23
N GLU A 51 -4.14 -13.83 10.69
CA GLU A 51 -5.04 -14.62 11.50
C GLU A 51 -4.18 -15.63 12.28
N VAL A 52 -4.15 -15.46 13.60
CA VAL A 52 -3.45 -16.34 14.56
C VAL A 52 -4.36 -17.50 14.94
#